data_AF-A0A7X6UDQ6-F1
#
_entry.id   AF-A0A7X6UDQ6-F1
#
_cell.length_a   1.000
_cell.length_b   1.000
_cell.length_c   1.000
_cell.angle_alpha   90.00
_cell.angle_beta   90.00
_cell.angle_gamma   90.00
#
_symmetry.space_group_name_H-M   'P 1'
#
loop_
_entity.id
_entity.type
_entity.pdbx_description
1 polymer ?
#
loop_
_entity_poly.entity_id
_entity_poly.type
_entity_poly.pdbx_seq_one_letter_code
_entity_poly.pdbx_strand_id
1 'polypeptide(L)'
;MTPDWTRIVLAGSWVTLMLIYLLGDVLRIFAGHIEPGKLGERPAPGWMWTLIAVIMLVPIAMILTSLLTPAAPLRWITIIVSIALAIFNVAGMPYKGFFDNLLIVLSLGINVFIVWTAWAWENSRA
;
A
#
# COMPACT_ATOMS: atom_id res chain seq x y z
N MET A 1 -4.35 13.21 25.20
CA MET A 1 -4.00 12.12 24.28
C MET A 1 -2.52 12.27 23.96
N THR A 2 -1.62 11.54 24.61
CA THR A 2 -0.24 11.47 24.14
C THR A 2 -0.23 10.58 22.90
N PRO A 3 0.38 11.00 21.78
CA PRO A 3 0.49 10.15 20.60
C PRO A 3 1.28 8.89 20.95
N ASP A 4 0.69 7.72 20.75
CA ASP A 4 1.46 6.47 20.79
C ASP A 4 2.37 6.44 19.57
N TRP A 5 3.68 6.34 19.78
CA TRP A 5 4.69 6.32 18.73
C TRP A 5 4.39 5.28 17.66
N THR A 6 3.82 4.13 18.03
CA THR A 6 3.43 3.06 17.11
C THR A 6 2.44 3.55 16.05
N ARG A 7 1.51 4.43 16.43
CA ARG A 7 0.52 4.98 15.49
C ARG A 7 1.16 5.86 14.44
N ILE A 8 2.14 6.67 14.87
CA ILE A 8 2.91 7.55 13.98
C ILE A 8 3.72 6.70 13.01
N VAL A 9 4.37 5.64 13.51
CA VAL A 9 5.13 4.69 12.67
C VAL A 9 4.21 3.99 11.66
N LEU A 10 3.04 3.52 12.07
CA LEU A 10 2.06 2.92 11.15
C LEU A 10 1.59 3.92 10.10
N ALA A 11 1.20 5.14 10.50
CA ALA A 11 0.80 6.20 9.57
C ALA A 11 1.92 6.55 8.57
N GLY A 12 3.16 6.70 9.04
CA GLY A 12 4.33 6.95 8.19
C GLY A 12 4.65 5.78 7.25
N SER A 13 4.39 4.55 7.68
CA SER A 13 4.57 3.36 6.83
C SER A 13 3.53 3.33 5.70
N TRP A 14 2.28 3.72 5.97
CA TRP A 14 1.25 3.86 4.93
C TRP A 14 1.58 4.97 3.92
N VAL A 15 2.11 6.10 4.38
CA VAL A 15 2.65 7.16 3.50
C VAL A 15 3.76 6.60 2.61
N THR A 16 4.72 5.88 3.22
CA THR A 16 5.84 5.28 2.50
C THR A 16 5.36 4.32 1.43
N LEU A 17 4.40 3.45 1.76
CA LEU A 17 3.82 2.50 0.81
C LEU A 17 3.12 3.21 -0.36
N MET A 18 2.36 4.28 -0.07
CA MET A 18 1.70 5.10 -1.09
C MET A 18 2.70 5.75 -2.05
N LEU A 19 3.80 6.29 -1.50
CA LEU A 19 4.84 6.93 -2.29
C LEU A 19 5.60 5.93 -3.17
N ILE A 20 5.82 4.70 -2.70
CA ILE A 20 6.43 3.64 -3.52
C ILE A 20 5.53 3.31 -4.72
N TYR A 21 4.21 3.20 -4.51
CA TYR A 21 3.27 2.93 -5.60
C TYR A 21 3.27 4.08 -6.62
N LEU A 22 3.17 5.31 -6.13
CA LEU A 22 3.18 6.50 -6.99
C LEU A 22 4.49 6.64 -7.76
N LEU A 23 5.63 6.36 -7.13
CA LEU A 23 6.93 6.33 -7.81
C LEU A 23 6.96 5.28 -8.91
N GLY A 24 6.43 4.09 -8.67
CA GLY A 24 6.31 3.04 -9.69
C GLY A 24 5.52 3.51 -10.90
N ASP A 25 4.36 4.12 -10.68
CA ASP A 25 3.51 4.66 -11.77
C ASP A 25 4.21 5.77 -12.55
N VAL A 26 4.84 6.72 -11.86
CA VAL A 26 5.61 7.79 -12.50
C VAL A 26 6.74 7.23 -13.38
N LEU A 27 7.51 6.26 -12.86
CA LEU A 27 8.59 5.64 -13.62
C LEU A 27 8.07 4.85 -14.82
N ARG A 28 6.95 4.14 -14.70
CA ARG A 28 6.32 3.43 -15.82
C ARG A 28 5.88 4.37 -16.94
N ILE A 29 5.37 5.55 -16.60
CA ILE A 29 5.02 6.59 -17.59
C ILE A 29 6.28 7.02 -18.34
N PHE A 30 7.35 7.38 -17.63
CA PHE A 30 8.60 7.84 -18.25
C PHE A 30 9.35 6.74 -19.01
N ALA A 31 9.21 5.47 -18.61
CA ALA A 31 9.79 4.33 -19.31
C ALA A 31 8.99 3.92 -20.57
N GLY A 32 7.83 4.55 -20.83
CA GLY A 32 6.94 4.16 -21.93
C GLY A 32 6.31 2.78 -21.74
N HIS A 33 6.19 2.31 -20.49
CA HIS A 33 5.55 1.03 -20.16
C HIS A 33 4.03 1.13 -20.09
N ILE A 34 3.48 2.36 -20.13
CA ILE A 34 2.04 2.64 -20.10
C ILE A 34 1.62 3.27 -21.41
N GLU A 35 0.62 2.69 -22.06
CA GLU A 35 -0.08 3.31 -23.18
C GLU A 35 -1.35 4.03 -22.64
N PRO A 36 -1.51 5.34 -22.83
CA PRO A 36 -2.64 6.09 -22.29
C PRO A 36 -3.99 5.48 -22.69
N GLY A 37 -4.88 5.28 -21.71
CA GLY A 37 -6.22 4.72 -21.95
C GLY A 37 -6.27 3.19 -22.05
N LYS A 38 -5.14 2.49 -21.95
CA LYS A 38 -5.08 1.03 -21.91
C LYS A 38 -4.62 0.50 -20.56
N LEU A 39 -5.10 -0.69 -20.24
CA LEU A 39 -4.59 -1.53 -19.16
C LEU A 39 -4.11 -2.84 -19.79
N GLY A 40 -2.79 -3.04 -19.80
CA GLY A 40 -2.17 -4.05 -20.65
C GLY A 40 -2.48 -3.78 -22.12
N GLU A 41 -2.96 -4.79 -22.85
CA GLU A 41 -3.25 -4.68 -24.29
C GLU A 41 -4.66 -4.17 -24.59
N ARG A 42 -5.53 -4.01 -23.59
CA ARG A 42 -6.95 -3.70 -23.78
C ARG A 42 -7.29 -2.27 -23.37
N PRO A 43 -8.25 -1.62 -24.05
CA PRO A 43 -8.81 -0.36 -23.58
C PRO A 43 -9.38 -0.53 -22.16
N ALA A 44 -9.04 0.39 -21.26
CA ALA A 44 -9.55 0.37 -19.91
C ALA A 44 -11.03 0.81 -19.91
N PRO A 45 -11.99 -0.02 -19.48
CA PRO A 45 -13.37 0.42 -19.36
C PRO A 45 -13.48 1.49 -18.27
N GLY A 46 -14.39 2.46 -18.43
CA GLY A 46 -14.46 3.64 -17.55
C GLY A 46 -14.54 3.33 -16.05
N TRP A 47 -15.21 2.24 -15.66
CA TRP A 47 -15.33 1.80 -14.26
C TRP A 47 -14.00 1.34 -13.65
N MET A 48 -13.03 0.91 -14.47
CA MET A 48 -11.74 0.41 -14.00
C MET A 48 -10.88 1.52 -13.39
N TRP A 49 -10.96 2.75 -13.92
CA TRP A 49 -10.28 3.90 -13.33
C TRP A 49 -10.82 4.22 -11.94
N THR A 50 -12.14 4.08 -11.74
CA THR A 50 -12.77 4.22 -10.43
C THR A 50 -12.27 3.14 -9.46
N LEU A 51 -12.15 1.90 -9.92
CA LEU A 51 -11.61 0.81 -9.10
C LEU A 51 -10.15 1.10 -8.67
N ILE A 52 -9.30 1.51 -9.61
CA ILE A 52 -7.89 1.88 -9.32
C ILE A 52 -7.84 3.04 -8.32
N ALA A 53 -8.68 4.06 -8.50
CA ALA A 53 -8.76 5.19 -7.57
C ALA A 53 -9.15 4.74 -6.15
N VAL A 54 -10.14 3.85 -6.01
CA VAL A 54 -10.55 3.29 -4.72
C VAL A 54 -9.41 2.50 -4.07
N ILE A 55 -8.70 1.68 -4.84
CA ILE A 55 -7.54 0.91 -4.34
C ILE A 55 -6.43 1.85 -3.86
N MET A 56 -6.10 2.89 -4.62
CA MET A 56 -5.07 3.86 -4.24
C MET A 56 -5.48 4.76 -3.06
N LEU A 57 -6.77 4.93 -2.82
CA LEU A 57 -7.28 5.60 -1.62
C LEU A 57 -7.10 4.77 -0.34
N VAL A 58 -6.97 3.44 -0.44
CA VAL A 58 -6.79 2.57 0.73
C VAL A 58 -5.60 2.98 1.60
N PRO A 59 -4.35 3.05 1.09
CA PRO A 59 -3.21 3.50 1.89
C PRO A 59 -3.38 4.94 2.42
N ILE A 60 -4.07 5.83 1.70
CA ILE A 60 -4.37 7.19 2.18
C ILE A 60 -5.34 7.15 3.36
N ALA A 61 -6.41 6.38 3.27
CA ALA A 61 -7.38 6.19 4.34
C ALA A 61 -6.71 5.58 5.58
N MET A 62 -5.80 4.63 5.38
CA MET A 62 -5.07 3.96 6.46
C MET A 62 -4.17 4.90 7.27
N ILE A 63 -3.72 6.02 6.71
CA ILE A 63 -3.02 7.07 7.48
C ILE A 63 -3.95 7.61 8.56
N LEU A 64 -5.18 8.00 8.20
CA LEU A 64 -6.16 8.52 9.15
C LEU A 64 -6.63 7.43 10.12
N THR A 65 -6.89 6.22 9.63
CA THR A 65 -7.26 5.06 10.47
C THR A 65 -6.19 4.80 11.54
N SER A 66 -4.90 4.86 11.17
CA SER A 66 -3.80 4.66 12.13
C SER A 66 -3.77 5.69 13.25
N LEU A 67 -4.14 6.94 12.95
CA LEU A 67 -4.12 8.04 13.91
C LEU A 67 -5.38 8.08 14.79
N LEU A 68 -6.54 7.68 14.25
CA LEU A 68 -7.84 7.91 14.89
C LEU A 68 -8.46 6.67 15.55
N THR A 69 -8.09 5.46 15.13
CA THR A 69 -8.76 4.22 15.56
C THR A 69 -8.15 3.63 16.85
N PRO A 70 -8.92 3.11 17.82
CA PRO A 70 -8.37 2.43 19.00
C PRO A 70 -7.43 1.27 18.67
N ALA A 71 -6.51 0.91 19.58
CA ALA A 71 -5.41 -0.01 19.28
C ALA A 71 -5.84 -1.42 18.83
N ALA A 72 -6.74 -2.04 19.59
CA ALA A 72 -7.24 -3.39 19.30
C ALA A 72 -7.88 -3.52 17.89
N PRO A 73 -8.85 -2.66 17.47
CA PRO A 73 -9.37 -2.73 16.10
C PRO A 73 -8.34 -2.31 15.05
N LEU A 74 -7.47 -1.32 15.35
CA LEU A 74 -6.46 -0.86 14.40
C LEU A 74 -5.48 -1.98 14.01
N ARG A 75 -5.09 -2.85 14.95
CA ARG A 75 -4.22 -4.01 14.67
C ARG A 75 -4.79 -4.86 13.55
N TRP A 76 -6.02 -5.32 13.70
CA TRP A 76 -6.63 -6.25 12.74
C TRP A 76 -6.91 -5.59 11.40
N ILE A 77 -7.41 -4.34 11.39
CA ILE A 77 -7.61 -3.58 10.16
C ILE A 77 -6.29 -3.45 9.40
N THR A 78 -5.22 -3.05 10.09
CA THR A 78 -3.89 -2.87 9.50
C THR A 78 -3.36 -4.15 8.88
N ILE A 79 -3.46 -5.28 9.58
CA ILE A 79 -2.99 -6.58 9.10
C ILE A 79 -3.76 -7.02 7.86
N ILE A 80 -5.11 -6.99 7.92
CA ILE A 80 -5.97 -7.44 6.82
C ILE A 80 -5.70 -6.60 5.57
N VAL A 81 -5.68 -5.27 5.72
CA VAL A 81 -5.45 -4.36 4.59
C VAL A 81 -4.06 -4.54 4.01
N SER A 82 -3.03 -4.67 4.84
CA SER A 82 -1.65 -4.87 4.37
C SER A 82 -1.49 -6.17 3.60
N ILE A 83 -2.07 -7.27 4.10
CA ILE A 83 -2.05 -8.56 3.39
C ILE A 83 -2.80 -8.46 2.06
N ALA A 84 -3.97 -7.81 2.04
CA ALA A 84 -4.75 -7.65 0.82
C ALA A 84 -3.98 -6.86 -0.26
N LEU A 85 -3.34 -5.75 0.10
CA LEU A 85 -2.51 -4.97 -0.84
C LEU A 85 -1.27 -5.73 -1.29
N ALA A 86 -0.63 -6.48 -0.39
CA ALA A 86 0.51 -7.33 -0.75
C ALA A 86 0.11 -8.40 -1.78
N ILE A 87 -1.02 -9.08 -1.59
CA ILE A 87 -1.55 -10.05 -2.55
C ILE A 87 -1.86 -9.38 -3.89
N PHE A 88 -2.50 -8.20 -3.86
CA PHE A 88 -2.80 -7.43 -5.08
C PHE A 88 -1.55 -7.09 -5.88
N ASN A 89 -0.48 -6.64 -5.22
CA ASN A 89 0.80 -6.34 -5.86
C ASN A 89 1.48 -7.59 -6.43
N VAL A 90 1.42 -8.71 -5.71
CA VAL A 90 2.01 -9.98 -6.16
C VAL A 90 1.28 -10.50 -7.40
N ALA A 91 -0.05 -10.35 -7.47
CA ALA A 91 -0.84 -10.76 -8.63
C ALA A 91 -0.47 -10.02 -9.93
N GLY A 92 0.18 -8.84 -9.82
CA GLY A 92 0.67 -8.07 -10.96
C GLY A 92 2.07 -8.46 -11.46
N MET A 93 2.77 -9.37 -10.77
CA MET A 93 4.12 -9.77 -11.15
C MET A 93 4.16 -10.85 -12.25
N PRO A 94 5.25 -10.91 -13.06
CA PRO A 94 6.39 -9.99 -13.08
C PRO A 94 6.12 -8.75 -13.94
N TYR A 95 6.69 -7.61 -13.53
CA TYR A 95 6.63 -6.38 -14.32
C TYR A 95 7.79 -6.33 -15.33
N LYS A 96 7.57 -5.63 -16.45
CA LYS A 96 8.54 -5.49 -17.54
C LYS A 96 9.82 -4.77 -17.10
N GLY A 97 9.72 -3.78 -16.21
CA GLY A 97 10.84 -2.99 -15.71
C GLY A 97 11.54 -3.60 -14.51
N PHE A 98 12.87 -3.57 -14.48
CA PHE A 98 13.63 -3.96 -13.28
C PHE A 98 13.31 -3.06 -12.07
N PHE A 99 13.15 -1.75 -12.31
CA PHE A 99 12.76 -0.79 -11.28
C PHE A 99 11.39 -1.14 -10.66
N ASP A 100 10.44 -1.62 -11.46
CA ASP A 100 9.12 -2.03 -10.96
C ASP A 100 9.24 -3.20 -10.01
N ASN A 101 9.98 -4.24 -10.41
CA ASN A 101 10.19 -5.41 -9.57
C ASN A 101 10.92 -5.05 -8.26
N LEU A 102 11.91 -4.15 -8.30
CA LEU A 102 12.57 -3.63 -7.09
C LEU A 102 11.58 -2.89 -6.17
N LEU A 103 10.78 -1.97 -6.71
CA LEU A 103 9.81 -1.21 -5.94
C LEU A 103 8.73 -2.12 -5.33
N ILE A 104 8.32 -3.17 -6.04
CA ILE A 104 7.39 -4.16 -5.50
C ILE A 104 8.02 -4.93 -4.34
N VAL A 105 9.26 -5.42 -4.46
CA VAL A 105 9.96 -6.08 -3.35
C VAL A 105 10.06 -5.16 -2.12
N LEU A 106 10.42 -3.89 -2.32
CA LEU A 106 10.45 -2.90 -1.25
C LEU A 106 9.06 -2.69 -0.63
N SER A 107 8.02 -2.59 -1.46
CA SER A 107 6.63 -2.45 -0.97
C SER A 107 6.17 -3.66 -0.15
N LEU A 108 6.60 -4.87 -0.51
CA LEU A 108 6.31 -6.08 0.25
C LEU A 108 7.05 -6.08 1.59
N GLY A 109 8.30 -5.61 1.61
CA GLY A 109 9.04 -5.38 2.85
C GLY A 109 8.33 -4.40 3.79
N ILE A 110 7.79 -3.30 3.25
CA ILE A 110 6.99 -2.34 4.03
C ILE A 110 5.69 -2.98 4.54
N ASN A 111 5.00 -3.80 3.74
CA ASN A 111 3.82 -4.52 4.20
C ASN A 111 4.14 -5.49 5.36
N VAL A 112 5.23 -6.25 5.26
CA VAL A 112 5.70 -7.11 6.36
C VAL A 112 6.00 -6.29 7.60
N PHE A 113 6.67 -5.14 7.45
CA PHE A 113 6.96 -4.23 8.55
C PHE A 113 5.68 -3.68 9.21
N ILE A 114 4.67 -3.32 8.41
CA ILE A 114 3.36 -2.85 8.88
C ILE A 114 2.68 -3.95 9.72
N VAL A 115 2.61 -5.19 9.19
CA VAL A 115 2.02 -6.34 9.89
C VAL A 115 2.75 -6.62 11.20
N TRP A 116 4.08 -6.64 11.16
CA TRP A 116 4.91 -6.87 12.34
C TRP A 116 4.69 -5.80 13.41
N THR A 117 4.71 -4.53 13.02
CA THR A 117 4.50 -3.38 13.93
C THR A 117 3.12 -3.44 14.58
N ALA A 118 2.08 -3.74 13.80
CA ALA A 118 0.72 -3.92 14.32
C ALA A 118 0.60 -5.11 15.28
N TRP A 119 1.29 -6.21 14.99
CA TRP A 119 1.28 -7.42 15.82
C TRP A 119 2.01 -7.22 17.16
N ALA A 120 3.23 -6.68 17.11
CA ALA A 120 4.07 -6.47 18.29
C ALA A 120 3.47 -5.45 19.28
N TRP A 121 2.67 -4.50 18.79
CA TRP A 121 2.06 -3.47 19.62
C TRP A 121 1.15 -4.02 20.72
N GLU A 122 0.27 -4.98 20.40
CA GLU A 122 -0.63 -5.56 21.41
C GLU A 122 0.12 -6.46 22.39
N ASN A 123 1.10 -7.22 21.92
CA ASN A 123 1.96 -8.04 22.78
C ASN A 123 2.75 -7.21 23.80
N SER A 124 2.98 -5.92 23.55
CA SER A 124 3.62 -5.02 24.51
C SER A 124 2.66 -4.42 25.55
N ARG A 125 1.34 -4.61 25.38
CA ARG A 125 0.28 -4.10 26.27
C ARG A 125 -0.44 -5.18 27.07
N ALA A 126 -0.25 -6.45 26.71
CA ALA A 126 -0.74 -7.63 27.41
C ALA A 126 0.27 -8.10 28.47
#